data_AF-A0A420R9F8-F1
#
_entry.id   AF-A0A420R9F8-F1
#
_cell.length_a   1.000
_cell.length_b   1.000
_cell.length_c   1.000
_cell.angle_alpha   90.00
_cell.angle_beta   90.00
_cell.angle_gamma   90.00
#
_symmetry.space_group_name_H-M   'P 1'
#
loop_
_entity.id
_entity.type
_entity.pdbx_description
1 polymer ?
#
loop_
_entity_poly.entity_id
_entity_poly.type
_entity_poly.pdbx_seq_one_letter_code
_entity_poly.pdbx_strand_id
1 'polypeptide(L)'
;MEKWTKDPLFIPPPSAILKTVGDSDEIVRDLHGNALGGVRTIHTDVPLARLVAATPKGRPNWYWGSEWPFHAKKLKDLYFSTAIYRQRAGQALRECIDAGFLLDADAETLRRETVEKVSF
;
A
#
# COMPACT_ATOMS: atom_id res chain seq x y z
N MET A 1 0.75 -7.81 19.04
CA MET A 1 1.86 -8.68 19.49
C MET A 1 1.38 -9.91 20.27
N GLU A 2 0.37 -9.78 21.16
CA GLU A 2 -0.03 -10.89 22.05
C GLU A 2 -0.53 -12.17 21.35
N LYS A 3 -1.20 -12.07 20.21
CA LYS A 3 -1.75 -13.25 19.51
C LYS A 3 -0.66 -14.19 18.97
N TRP A 4 0.43 -13.64 18.44
CA TRP A 4 1.50 -14.43 17.81
C TRP A 4 2.51 -15.00 18.82
N THR A 5 2.60 -14.40 20.01
CA THR A 5 3.57 -14.79 21.03
C THR A 5 2.97 -15.67 22.12
N LYS A 6 1.65 -15.65 22.34
CA LYS A 6 0.99 -16.43 23.39
C LYS A 6 0.31 -17.70 22.90
N ASP A 7 -0.13 -17.73 21.65
CA ASP A 7 -0.79 -18.90 21.07
C ASP A 7 0.15 -19.58 20.06
N PRO A 8 0.79 -20.71 20.42
CA PRO A 8 1.70 -21.42 19.54
C PRO A 8 1.00 -22.08 18.34
N LEU A 9 -0.33 -22.13 18.32
CA LEU A 9 -1.13 -22.66 17.22
C LEU A 9 -1.71 -21.55 16.32
N PHE A 10 -1.52 -20.28 16.69
CA PHE A 10 -1.98 -19.16 15.90
C PHE A 10 -1.09 -18.97 14.67
N ILE A 11 -1.63 -19.30 13.50
CA ILE A 11 -0.98 -19.06 12.20
C ILE A 11 -1.49 -17.72 11.66
N PRO A 12 -0.62 -16.71 11.46
CA PRO A 12 -1.05 -15.45 10.87
C PRO A 12 -1.58 -15.68 9.44
N PRO A 13 -2.60 -14.93 9.01
CA PRO A 13 -3.13 -15.05 7.66
C PRO A 13 -2.01 -14.75 6.64
N PRO A 14 -1.86 -15.59 5.60
CA PRO A 14 -0.85 -15.36 4.57
C PRO A 14 -1.26 -14.15 3.72
N SER A 15 -0.26 -13.40 3.23
CA SER A 15 -0.50 -12.42 2.18
C SER A 15 -0.59 -13.08 0.81
N ALA A 16 -1.05 -12.33 -0.20
CA ALA A 16 -0.94 -12.77 -1.58
C ALA A 16 0.53 -12.82 -2.02
N ILE A 17 0.88 -13.73 -2.91
CA ILE A 17 2.20 -13.74 -3.56
C ILE A 17 2.29 -12.55 -4.52
N LEU A 18 3.45 -11.89 -4.58
CA LEU A 18 3.72 -10.86 -5.59
C LEU A 18 3.59 -11.46 -6.99
N LYS A 19 2.84 -10.80 -7.87
CA LYS A 19 2.66 -11.28 -9.24
C LYS A 19 3.89 -10.96 -10.07
N THR A 20 4.38 -11.95 -10.80
CA THR A 20 5.46 -11.82 -11.79
C THR A 20 5.00 -12.14 -13.20
N VAL A 21 5.75 -11.65 -14.20
CA VAL A 21 5.47 -11.91 -15.61
C VAL A 21 6.02 -13.28 -15.99
N GLY A 22 5.12 -14.24 -16.21
CA GLY A 22 5.50 -15.62 -16.53
C GLY A 22 6.42 -16.19 -15.45
N ASP A 23 7.53 -16.81 -15.88
CA ASP A 23 8.54 -17.39 -15.01
C ASP A 23 9.74 -16.45 -14.74
N SER A 24 9.56 -15.14 -14.93
CA SER A 24 10.60 -14.13 -14.67
C SER A 24 10.47 -13.48 -13.28
N ASP A 25 11.50 -12.72 -12.88
CA ASP A 25 11.45 -11.88 -11.67
C ASP A 25 10.82 -10.49 -11.92
N GLU A 26 10.28 -10.24 -13.13
CA GLU A 26 9.65 -8.98 -13.45
C GLU A 26 8.29 -8.86 -12.75
N ILE A 27 8.15 -7.85 -11.88
CA ILE A 27 6.92 -7.60 -11.12
C ILE A 27 5.81 -7.05 -12.02
N VAL A 28 4.64 -7.70 -12.02
CA VAL A 28 3.42 -7.19 -12.66
C VAL A 28 2.91 -5.98 -11.89
N ARG A 29 2.54 -4.92 -12.61
CA ARG A 29 2.09 -3.65 -12.04
C ARG A 29 0.67 -3.30 -12.45
N ASP A 30 -0.02 -2.60 -11.56
CA ASP A 30 -1.33 -2.01 -11.87
C ASP A 30 -1.20 -0.77 -12.77
N LEU A 31 -2.34 -0.18 -13.15
CA LEU A 31 -2.40 1.00 -14.01
C LEU A 31 -1.75 2.26 -13.39
N HIS A 32 -1.47 2.22 -12.09
CA HIS A 32 -0.78 3.29 -11.36
C HIS A 32 0.73 3.04 -11.23
N GLY A 33 1.20 1.87 -11.66
CA GLY A 33 2.60 1.46 -11.61
C GLY A 33 3.02 0.79 -10.30
N ASN A 34 2.07 0.48 -9.42
CA ASN A 34 2.30 -0.22 -8.15
C ASN A 34 2.24 -1.74 -8.35
N ALA A 35 2.99 -2.50 -7.55
CA ALA A 35 3.09 -3.95 -7.67
C ALA A 35 1.76 -4.66 -7.36
N LEU A 36 1.36 -5.65 -8.17
CA LEU A 36 0.19 -6.50 -7.91
C LEU A 36 0.55 -7.69 -7.00
N GLY A 37 -0.40 -8.10 -6.16
CA GLY A 37 -0.17 -9.13 -5.15
C GLY A 37 0.65 -8.59 -3.98
N GLY A 38 1.27 -9.48 -3.20
CA GLY A 38 1.98 -9.09 -1.99
C GLY A 38 1.06 -8.60 -0.87
N VAL A 39 1.65 -7.90 0.09
CA VAL A 39 0.91 -7.10 1.08
C VAL A 39 0.62 -5.75 0.42
N ARG A 40 -0.65 -5.51 0.08
CA ARG A 40 -1.12 -4.21 -0.40
C ARG A 40 -1.71 -3.43 0.76
N THR A 41 -1.46 -2.12 0.73
CA THR A 41 -1.86 -1.17 1.79
C THR A 41 -2.59 0.01 1.16
N ILE A 42 -3.04 0.95 1.99
CA ILE A 42 -3.62 2.22 1.52
C ILE A 42 -2.75 2.94 0.47
N HIS A 43 -1.42 2.79 0.55
CA HIS A 43 -0.50 3.48 -0.35
C HIS A 43 -0.47 2.89 -1.76
N THR A 44 -0.89 1.64 -1.92
CA THR A 44 -0.95 0.96 -3.23
C THR A 44 -2.38 0.80 -3.74
N ASP A 45 -3.35 0.59 -2.85
CA ASP A 45 -4.77 0.40 -3.21
C ASP A 45 -5.55 1.72 -3.35
N VAL A 46 -5.14 2.75 -2.61
CA VAL A 46 -5.66 4.11 -2.72
C VAL A 46 -4.49 5.08 -2.94
N PRO A 47 -3.74 4.92 -4.05
CA PRO A 47 -2.44 5.55 -4.22
C PRO A 47 -2.53 7.06 -4.41
N LEU A 48 -1.62 7.77 -3.74
CA LEU A 48 -1.28 9.16 -4.03
C LEU A 48 0.02 9.28 -4.83
N ALA A 49 0.75 8.17 -4.93
CA ALA A 49 2.04 8.08 -5.59
C ALA A 49 2.22 6.69 -6.20
N ARG A 50 3.18 6.59 -7.12
CA ARG A 50 3.75 5.31 -7.53
C ARG A 50 4.89 4.94 -6.59
N LEU A 51 4.86 3.73 -6.06
CA LEU A 51 5.90 3.16 -5.21
C LEU A 51 6.62 2.02 -5.93
N VAL A 52 7.95 2.06 -5.90
CA VAL A 52 8.81 0.97 -6.41
C VAL A 52 9.87 0.67 -5.37
N ALA A 53 9.89 -0.55 -4.84
CA ALA A 53 10.78 -0.94 -3.74
C ALA A 53 12.27 -1.03 -4.14
N ALA A 54 12.57 -1.36 -5.39
CA ALA A 54 13.94 -1.42 -5.92
C ALA A 54 14.01 -0.65 -7.24
N THR A 55 14.68 0.50 -7.21
CA THR A 55 14.85 1.32 -8.41
C THR A 55 15.75 0.59 -9.40
N PRO A 56 15.34 0.32 -10.66
CA PRO A 56 16.20 -0.33 -11.66
C PRO A 56 17.29 0.66 -12.13
N LYS A 57 18.32 0.85 -11.31
CA LYS A 57 19.53 1.63 -11.61
C LYS A 57 20.74 0.82 -11.17
N GLY A 58 21.81 0.78 -11.97
CA GLY A 58 23.04 0.07 -11.60
C GLY A 58 23.52 0.35 -10.17
N ARG A 59 24.24 -0.61 -9.58
CA ARG A 59 24.75 -0.53 -8.21
C ARG A 59 25.47 0.81 -7.95
N PRO A 60 25.29 1.45 -6.78
CA PRO A 60 24.66 0.94 -5.55
C PRO A 60 23.15 1.25 -5.40
N ASN A 61 22.50 1.80 -6.44
CA ASN A 61 21.15 2.41 -6.33
C ASN A 61 19.98 1.41 -6.21
N TRP A 62 20.23 0.10 -6.15
CA TRP A 62 19.19 -0.95 -6.06
C TRP A 62 18.51 -1.06 -4.69
N TYR A 63 19.12 -0.51 -3.63
CA TYR A 63 18.60 -0.63 -2.26
C TYR A 63 17.65 0.50 -1.85
N TRP A 64 17.38 1.44 -2.75
CA TRP A 64 16.46 2.54 -2.47
C TRP A 64 15.13 2.36 -3.19
N GLY A 65 14.07 2.34 -2.38
CA GLY A 65 12.73 2.56 -2.86
C GLY A 65 12.60 3.95 -3.46
N SER A 66 11.78 4.07 -4.49
CA SER A 66 11.43 5.34 -5.10
C SER A 66 9.94 5.58 -4.99
N GLU A 67 9.60 6.84 -4.73
CA GLU A 67 8.25 7.36 -4.73
C GLU A 67 8.12 8.45 -5.80
N TRP A 68 7.08 8.35 -6.63
CA TRP A 68 6.71 9.39 -7.57
C TRP A 68 5.28 9.86 -7.27
N PRO A 69 5.12 10.99 -6.53
CA PRO A 69 3.82 11.55 -6.23
C PRO A 69 3.02 11.89 -7.49
N PHE A 70 1.71 11.67 -7.45
CA PHE A 70 0.83 12.08 -8.53
C PHE A 70 0.60 13.59 -8.50
N HIS A 71 0.57 14.20 -9.68
CA HIS A 71 0.21 15.61 -9.79
C HIS A 71 -1.27 15.83 -9.46
N ALA A 72 -1.61 17.04 -9.00
CA ALA A 72 -2.97 17.40 -8.56
C ALA A 72 -4.05 17.07 -9.59
N LYS A 73 -3.79 17.26 -10.90
CA LYS A 73 -4.73 16.87 -11.96
C LYS A 73 -5.08 15.37 -11.89
N LYS A 74 -4.07 14.50 -11.78
CA LYS A 74 -4.30 13.05 -11.69
C LYS A 74 -5.06 12.69 -10.41
N LEU A 75 -4.76 13.33 -9.29
CA LEU A 75 -5.49 13.10 -8.03
C LEU A 75 -6.96 13.51 -8.13
N LYS A 76 -7.26 14.63 -8.79
CA LYS A 76 -8.64 15.05 -9.09
C LYS A 76 -9.33 14.10 -10.07
N ASP A 77 -8.63 13.61 -11.08
CA ASP A 77 -9.20 12.61 -12.00
C ASP A 77 -9.51 11.28 -11.29
N LEU A 78 -8.68 10.85 -10.33
CA LEU A 78 -8.86 9.58 -9.61
C LEU A 78 -9.90 9.64 -8.49
N TYR A 79 -9.90 10.72 -7.72
CA TYR A 79 -10.68 10.83 -6.49
C TYR A 79 -11.76 11.89 -6.56
N PHE A 80 -11.76 12.80 -7.53
CA PHE A 80 -12.66 13.95 -7.64
C PHE A 80 -12.50 14.99 -6.52
N SER A 81 -12.41 14.56 -5.26
CA SER A 81 -12.17 15.41 -4.09
C SER A 81 -11.38 14.68 -3.00
N THR A 82 -10.84 15.45 -2.06
CA THR A 82 -10.19 14.92 -0.86
C THR A 82 -11.15 14.13 0.03
N ALA A 83 -12.44 14.49 0.06
CA ALA A 83 -13.46 13.76 0.83
C ALA A 83 -13.64 12.32 0.30
N ILE A 84 -13.70 12.15 -1.02
CA ILE A 84 -13.79 10.84 -1.66
C ILE A 84 -12.49 10.04 -1.47
N TYR A 85 -11.33 10.69 -1.55
CA TYR A 85 -10.06 10.04 -1.20
C TYR A 85 -10.10 9.50 0.24
N ARG A 86 -10.48 10.33 1.22
CA ARG A 86 -10.56 9.92 2.64
C ARG A 86 -11.55 8.78 2.86
N GLN A 87 -12.68 8.80 2.18
CA GLN A 87 -13.66 7.70 2.23
C GLN A 87 -13.05 6.38 1.72
N ARG A 88 -12.40 6.40 0.55
CA ARG A 88 -11.75 5.21 -0.03
C ARG A 88 -10.58 4.73 0.83
N ALA A 89 -9.76 5.66 1.34
CA ALA A 89 -8.66 5.34 2.24
C ALA A 89 -9.16 4.70 3.55
N GLY A 90 -10.27 5.20 4.11
CA GLY A 90 -10.90 4.58 5.28
C GLY A 90 -11.42 3.16 5.02
N GLN A 91 -11.92 2.88 3.80
CA GLN A 91 -12.28 1.52 3.40
C GLN A 91 -11.06 0.60 3.30
N ALA A 92 -9.99 1.06 2.65
CA ALA A 92 -8.76 0.29 2.54
C ALA A 92 -8.09 0.02 3.91
N LEU A 93 -8.17 0.96 4.86
CA LEU A 93 -7.71 0.72 6.24
C LEU A 93 -8.50 -0.41 6.92
N ARG A 94 -9.84 -0.42 6.77
CA ARG A 94 -10.66 -1.51 7.31
C ARG A 94 -10.30 -2.85 6.69
N GLU A 95 -10.13 -2.90 5.37
CA GLU A 95 -9.71 -4.12 4.66
C GLU A 95 -8.34 -4.62 5.15
N CYS A 96 -7.41 -3.72 5.47
CA CYS A 96 -6.12 -4.10 6.05
C CYS A 96 -6.25 -4.65 7.49
N ILE A 97 -7.16 -4.11 8.30
CA ILE A 97 -7.45 -4.64 9.65
C ILE A 97 -8.06 -6.03 9.54
N ASP A 98 -9.07 -6.19 8.69
CA ASP A 98 -9.79 -7.45 8.47
C ASP A 98 -8.84 -8.55 7.93
N ALA A 99 -7.89 -8.16 7.07
CA ALA A 99 -6.84 -9.04 6.57
C ALA A 99 -5.73 -9.34 7.61
N GLY A 100 -5.74 -8.67 8.76
CA GLY A 100 -4.72 -8.82 9.81
C GLY A 100 -3.37 -8.16 9.49
N PHE A 101 -3.33 -7.25 8.50
CA PHE A 101 -2.12 -6.50 8.12
C PHE A 101 -1.92 -5.25 8.97
N LEU A 102 -2.98 -4.73 9.59
CA LEU A 102 -2.91 -3.60 10.53
C LEU A 102 -3.61 -3.93 11.84
N LEU A 103 -3.08 -3.40 12.94
CA LEU A 103 -3.81 -3.29 14.20
C LEU A 103 -4.66 -2.03 14.18
N ASP A 104 -5.74 -1.99 14.96
CA ASP A 104 -6.63 -0.82 15.05
C ASP A 104 -5.88 0.47 15.42
N ALA A 105 -4.93 0.38 16.36
CA ALA A 105 -4.12 1.52 16.78
C ALA A 105 -3.21 2.05 15.66
N ASP A 106 -2.67 1.16 14.83
CA ASP A 106 -1.81 1.52 13.70
C ASP A 106 -2.64 2.14 12.57
N ALA A 107 -3.82 1.58 12.30
CA ALA A 107 -4.77 2.13 11.34
C ALA A 107 -5.26 3.53 11.74
N GLU A 108 -5.52 3.77 13.03
CA GLU A 108 -5.90 5.09 13.54
C GLU A 108 -4.75 6.11 13.39
N THR A 109 -3.52 5.67 13.62
CA THR A 109 -2.33 6.51 13.39
C THR A 109 -2.21 6.89 11.92
N LEU A 110 -2.34 5.93 11.00
CA LEU A 110 -2.36 6.21 9.55
C LEU A 110 -3.49 7.15 9.15
N ARG A 111 -4.70 6.96 9.70
CA ARG A 111 -5.86 7.81 9.42
C ARG A 111 -5.56 9.27 9.78
N ARG A 112 -5.11 9.53 11.01
CA ARG A 112 -4.83 10.88 11.52
C ARG A 112 -3.62 11.52 10.85
N GLU A 113 -2.54 10.77 10.70
CA GLU A 113 -1.24 11.34 10.34
C GLU A 113 -0.97 11.37 8.85
N THR A 114 -1.67 10.53 8.09
CA THR A 114 -1.56 10.49 6.62
C THR A 114 -2.88 10.92 5.99
N VAL A 115 -3.97 10.15 6.19
CA VAL A 115 -5.21 10.32 5.41
C VAL A 115 -5.87 11.69 5.62
N GLU A 116 -5.94 12.17 6.86
CA GLU A 116 -6.55 13.48 7.17
C GLU A 116 -5.71 14.66 6.66
N LYS A 117 -4.39 14.51 6.57
CA LYS A 117 -3.49 15.59 6.13
C LYS A 117 -3.45 15.78 4.61
N VAL A 118 -4.03 14.85 3.84
CA VAL A 118 -4.03 14.92 2.38
C VAL A 118 -4.88 16.08 1.87
N SER A 119 -4.28 16.87 0.98
CA SER A 119 -4.91 17.97 0.26
C SER A 119 -4.33 18.06 -1.15
N PHE A 120 -5.19 18.25 -2.16
CA PHE A 120 -4.83 18.40 -3.59
C PHE A 120 -5.92 19.12 -4.39
#